data_AF-A0A2N0B7W5-F1
#
_entry.id   AF-A0A2N0B7W5-F1
#
_cell.length_a   1.000
_cell.length_b   1.000
_cell.length_c   1.000
_cell.angle_alpha   90.00
_cell.angle_beta   90.00
_cell.angle_gamma   90.00
#
_symmetry.space_group_name_H-M   'P 1'
#
loop_
_entity.id
_entity.type
_entity.pdbx_description
1 polymer ?
#
loop_
_entity_poly.entity_id
_entity_poly.type
_entity_poly.pdbx_seq_one_letter_code
_entity_poly.pdbx_strand_id
1 'polypeptide(L)' 'MRLDKKTQIFKNLKAPKKVFDECWRLIPENMVKRLNCNDLTEYLIRHILPTVSRRLVQTNAYSVKPTIRREIAVA' A
#
# COMPACT_ATOMS: atom_id res chain seq x y z
N MET A 1 23.31 13.28 -2.97
CA MET A 1 22.95 11.85 -2.83
C MET A 1 21.51 11.67 -3.31
N ARG A 2 21.30 10.93 -4.40
CA ARG A 2 19.94 10.62 -4.87
C ARG A 2 19.33 9.61 -3.89
N LEU A 3 18.27 9.99 -3.19
CA LEU A 3 17.50 9.02 -2.40
C LEU A 3 17.04 7.91 -3.36
N ASP A 4 17.34 6.66 -3.03
CA ASP A 4 16.81 5.51 -3.79
C ASP A 4 15.30 5.66 -3.94
N LYS A 5 14.77 5.45 -5.16
CA LYS A 5 13.33 5.52 -5.46
C LYS A 5 12.50 4.77 -4.40
N LYS A 6 13.00 3.61 -3.97
CA LYS A 6 12.40 2.76 -2.93
C LYS A 6 12.24 3.49 -1.59
N THR A 7 13.25 4.23 -1.15
CA THR A 7 13.25 4.98 0.12
C THR A 7 12.29 6.16 0.08
N GLN A 8 12.18 6.83 -1.06
CA GLN A 8 11.24 7.94 -1.26
C GLN A 8 9.78 7.45 -1.24
N ILE A 9 9.51 6.33 -1.90
CA ILE A 9 8.18 5.70 -1.91
C ILE A 9 7.82 5.18 -0.51
N PHE A 10 8.78 4.59 0.22
CA PHE A 10 8.57 4.14 1.60
C PHE A 10 8.18 5.31 2.53
N LYS A 11 8.87 6.45 2.43
CA LYS A 11 8.51 7.67 3.18
C LYS A 11 7.11 8.19 2.83
N ASN A 12 6.74 8.17 1.55
CA ASN A 12 5.44 8.67 1.11
C ASN A 12 4.28 7.75 1.51
N LEU A 13 4.49 6.42 1.49
CA LEU A 13 3.44 5.46 1.79
C LEU A 13 3.08 5.43 3.28
N LYS A 14 3.98 5.86 4.18
CA LYS A 14 3.84 5.82 5.65
C LYS A 14 3.32 4.48 6.18
N ALA A 15 3.60 3.39 5.47
CA ALA A 15 3.11 2.05 5.80
C ALA A 15 4.13 1.30 6.67
N PRO A 16 3.68 0.28 7.44
CA PRO A 16 4.59 -0.60 8.15
C PRO A 16 5.57 -1.27 7.18
N LYS A 17 6.84 -1.41 7.57
CA LYS A 17 7.90 -1.98 6.71
C LYS A 17 7.51 -3.34 6.10
N LYS A 18 6.86 -4.21 6.89
CA LYS A 18 6.36 -5.51 6.42
C LYS A 18 5.33 -5.40 5.29
N VAL A 19 4.38 -4.45 5.41
CA VAL A 19 3.36 -4.21 4.39
C VAL A 19 4.00 -3.64 3.13
N PHE A 20 4.97 -2.74 3.28
CA PHE A 20 5.70 -2.17 2.16
C PHE A 20 6.48 -3.23 1.37
N ASP A 21 7.19 -4.15 2.06
CA ASP A 21 7.95 -5.20 1.39
C ASP A 21 7.05 -6.18 0.62
N GLU A 22 5.86 -6.50 1.14
CA GLU A 22 4.86 -7.27 0.38
C GLU A 22 4.30 -6.50 -0.81
N CYS A 23 3.94 -5.22 -0.61
CA CYS A 23 3.49 -4.38 -1.70
C CYS A 23 4.54 -4.27 -2.81
N TRP A 24 5.81 -4.14 -2.44
CA TRP A 24 6.94 -4.01 -3.37
C TRP A 24 7.15 -5.27 -4.22
N ARG A 25 6.95 -6.46 -3.64
CA ARG A 25 7.02 -7.74 -4.38
C ARG A 25 5.91 -7.90 -5.42
N LEU A 26 4.77 -7.24 -5.21
CA LEU A 26 3.63 -7.30 -6.13
C LEU A 26 3.72 -6.27 -7.27
N ILE A 27 4.69 -5.34 -7.23
CA ILE A 27 4.85 -4.35 -8.29
C ILE A 27 5.49 -5.02 -9.51
N PRO A 28 4.87 -4.92 -10.70
CA PRO A 28 5.51 -5.35 -11.94
C PRO A 28 6.76 -4.53 -12.22
N GLU A 29 7.87 -5.15 -12.61
CA GLU A 29 9.13 -4.45 -12.92
C GLU A 29 8.96 -3.37 -13.99
N ASN A 30 8.05 -3.60 -14.95
CA ASN A 30 7.73 -2.65 -16.01
C ASN A 30 7.19 -1.33 -15.46
N MET A 31 6.42 -1.39 -14.37
CA MET A 31 5.88 -0.21 -13.69
C MET A 31 6.97 0.54 -12.92
N VAL A 32 7.89 -0.18 -12.26
CA VAL A 32 9.05 0.43 -11.56
C VAL A 32 9.95 1.21 -12.51
N LYS A 33 10.14 0.70 -13.73
CA LYS A 33 10.97 1.33 -14.77
C LYS A 33 10.28 2.53 -15.43
N ARG A 34 8.96 2.47 -15.67
CA ARG A 34 8.21 3.49 -16.41
C ARG A 34 7.67 4.64 -15.55
N LEU A 35 7.31 4.39 -14.30
CA LEU A 35 6.61 5.38 -13.47
C LEU A 35 7.54 6.21 -12.60
N ASN A 36 7.12 7.44 -12.34
CA ASN A 36 7.75 8.31 -11.35
C ASN A 36 7.44 7.84 -9.93
N CYS A 37 8.22 8.30 -8.95
CA CYS A 37 8.02 7.93 -7.54
C CYS A 37 6.60 8.24 -7.06
N ASN A 38 6.01 9.35 -7.49
CA ASN A 38 4.67 9.77 -7.07
C ASN A 38 3.59 8.88 -7.69
N ASP A 39 3.61 8.67 -9.00
CA ASP A 39 2.63 7.82 -9.69
C ASP A 39 2.69 6.37 -9.20
N LEU A 40 3.90 5.86 -8.94
CA LEU A 40 4.07 4.52 -8.37
C LEU A 40 3.50 4.45 -6.95
N THR A 41 3.69 5.52 -6.15
CA THR A 41 3.11 5.60 -4.80
C THR A 41 1.60 5.61 -4.86
N GLU A 42 1.00 6.38 -5.78
CA GLU A 42 -0.45 6.45 -5.92
C GLU A 42 -1.05 5.14 -6.41
N TYR A 43 -0.40 4.48 -7.38
CA TYR A 43 -0.76 3.14 -7.83
C TYR A 43 -0.70 2.12 -6.67
N LEU A 44 0.37 2.17 -5.87
CA LEU A 44 0.52 1.34 -4.67
C LEU A 44 -0.64 1.56 -3.70
N ILE A 45 -1.00 2.81 -3.39
CA ILE A 45 -2.09 3.15 -2.48
C ILE A 45 -3.44 2.64 -3.00
N ARG A 46 -3.72 2.81 -4.30
CA ARG A 46 -5.04 2.51 -4.88
C ARG A 46 -5.25 1.02 -5.16
N HIS A 47 -4.22 0.30 -5.60
CA HIS A 47 -4.39 -1.06 -6.11
C HIS A 47 -3.72 -2.14 -5.26
N ILE A 48 -2.54 -1.85 -4.71
CA ILE A 48 -1.73 -2.88 -4.03
C ILE A 48 -2.00 -2.87 -2.52
N LEU A 49 -2.03 -1.69 -1.89
CA LEU A 49 -2.26 -1.53 -0.45
C LEU A 49 -3.58 -2.18 0.01
N PRO A 50 -4.72 -2.03 -0.71
CA PRO A 50 -5.97 -2.68 -0.31
C PRO A 50 -5.89 -4.20 -0.45
N THR A 51 -5.21 -4.69 -1.48
CA THR A 51 -5.02 -6.13 -1.73
C THR A 51 -4.16 -6.78 -0.66
N VAL A 52 -3.05 -6.14 -0.30
CA VAL A 52 -2.12 -6.60 0.75
C VAL A 52 -2.79 -6.50 2.11
N SER A 53 -3.47 -5.38 2.41
CA SER A 53 -4.22 -5.23 3.66
C SER A 53 -5.30 -6.31 3.79
N ARG A 54 -6.04 -6.62 2.71
CA ARG A 54 -7.04 -7.68 2.72
C ARG A 54 -6.44 -9.07 2.97
N ARG A 55 -5.29 -9.40 2.38
CA ARG A 55 -4.57 -10.67 2.65
C ARG A 55 -4.04 -10.75 4.09
N LEU A 56 -3.50 -9.64 4.61
CA LEU A 56 -3.02 -9.57 5.99
C LEU A 56 -4.16 -9.70 7.01
N VAL A 57 -5.34 -9.13 6.71
CA VAL A 57 -6.55 -9.30 7.51
C VAL A 57 -7.03 -10.76 7.50
N GLN A 58 -6.96 -11.43 6.36
CA GLN A 58 -7.34 -12.85 6.25
C GLN A 58 -6.40 -13.79 7.01
N THR A 59 -5.11 -13.46 7.08
CA THR A 59 -4.11 -14.26 7.80
C THR A 59 -4.07 -13.97 9.31
N ASN A 60 -4.58 -12.82 9.76
CA ASN A 60 -4.67 -12.45 11.17
C ASN A 60 -6.11 -12.01 11.53
N ALA A 61 -7.07 -12.94 11.42
CA ALA A 61 -8.49 -12.69 11.65
C ALA A 61 -8.85 -12.12 13.04
N TYR A 62 -7.94 -12.22 14.03
CA TYR A 62 -8.19 -11.80 15.41
C TYR A 62 -7.65 -10.42 15.80
N SER A 63 -6.94 -9.69 14.93
CA SER A 63 -6.23 -8.45 15.33
C SER A 63 -6.67 -7.16 14.62
N VAL A 64 -7.73 -7.20 13.81
CA VAL A 64 -8.10 -6.04 12.98
C VAL A 64 -9.18 -5.23 13.68
N LYS A 65 -8.79 -4.08 14.24
CA LYS A 65 -9.77 -3.05 14.64
C LYS A 65 -10.54 -2.64 13.38
N PRO A 66 -11.86 -2.88 13.32
CA PRO A 66 -12.64 -2.55 12.14
C PRO A 66 -12.54 -1.04 11.90
N THR A 67 -12.11 -0.66 10.69
CA THR A 67 -12.22 0.72 10.24
C THR A 67 -13.71 1.00 10.15
N ILE A 68 -14.24 1.79 11.10
CA ILE A 68 -15.65 2.17 11.16
C ILE A 68 -15.96 2.91 9.86
N ARG A 69 -16.55 2.20 8.89
CA ARG A 69 -17.26 2.84 7.78
C ARG A 69 -18.45 3.53 8.43
N ARG A 70 -18.42 4.85 8.48
CA ARG A 70 -19.61 5.65 8.78
C ARG A 70 -20.58 5.44 7.64
N GLU A 71 -21.48 4.49 7.81
CA GLU A 71 -22.65 4.36 6.96
C GLU A 71 -23.53 5.58 7.25
N ILE A 72 -23.66 6.46 6.25
CA ILE A 72 -24.63 7.56 6.31
C ILE A 72 -25.97 6.91 5.96
N ALA A 73 -26.80 6.68 6.96
CA ALA A 73 -28.19 6.30 6.72
C ALA A 73 -28.88 7.47 6.02
N VAL A 74 -29.31 7.26 4.78
CA VAL A 74 -30.27 8.15 4.12
C VAL A 74 -31.65 7.63 4.51
N ALA A 75 -32.35 8.38 5.36
CA ALA A 75 -33.73 8.16 5.73
C ALA A 75 -34.65 8.99 4.82
#